data_AF-A0A432H6W6-F1
#
_entry.id   AF-A0A432H6W6-F1
#
_cell.length_a   1.000
_cell.length_b   1.000
_cell.length_c   1.000
_cell.angle_alpha   90.00
_cell.angle_beta   90.00
_cell.angle_gamma   90.00
#
_symmetry.space_group_name_H-M   'P 1'
#
loop_
_entity.id
_entity.type
_entity.pdbx_description
1 polymer ?
#
loop_
_entity_poly.entity_id
_entity_poly.type
_entity_poly.pdbx_seq_one_letter_code
_entity_poly.pdbx_strand_id
1 'polypeptide(L)'
;MCHSARFLLLGLLLASSPCSMVVVASSSPELGSSTAAVSLPDDEKPPTARELKKLIQQAAMSGDAAALAEVLRTVGKLPGREGTAAALSTAASLSSGPDDIYWFLLQGVAGFKGPEAFTEMGEFVLRYKSKPVSRDLLNSLAKCRSKYVNRVIRRVLERGSTDMQLMAVDIAAGVPVRRTVDVLMPVLEREAAKERGGKRPPTPLKLAIISALEALTRQQLGDSLINWQGWWNKAREQGLKVIRDEADDHTPTTGLARPLDPIRARQFLGLEEMPAGSVLVIKGPTAANGNDTNFDHIEEVLERIRIPHQVVEKGELEKPSYQLDGVAAIFVNCTQINKFCGNHNISLGYVGNRMGRCGGPPPHDTVQFKMKQEAIEKLVKWVEKGGYLFTEDWVLVELLEIGFSRYVRSGSPLEEAEVSIHPERGMTAHPMLRGVFIAPVDLDALRRERWAGYDDDEDDEEDDEYDPTVEDDPGDVDRERGKTAVGDGEAAIEPSEIEDPDIRLIDHRWKIDKESPSLSIQSKKVQVLVESEQLRKICGEGAVAITFPVGRGRVLHVLSHFGKQSSSDNEATIENILVNFLLQVRIRASGTR
;
A
#
# COMPACT_ATOMS: atom_id res chain seq x y z
N MET A 1 -7.61 60.49 1.12
CA MET A 1 -7.66 61.09 2.47
C MET A 1 -9.00 60.72 3.10
N CYS A 2 -8.93 60.25 4.35
CA CYS A 2 -9.98 60.07 5.36
C CYS A 2 -11.06 58.98 5.22
N HIS A 3 -11.26 58.34 6.38
CA HIS A 3 -12.09 57.21 6.77
C HIS A 3 -13.58 57.54 7.00
N SER A 4 -14.34 56.44 7.14
CA SER A 4 -15.59 56.26 7.92
C SER A 4 -16.93 56.46 7.19
N ALA A 5 -17.77 55.42 7.16
CA ALA A 5 -18.84 55.20 8.15
C ALA A 5 -19.83 54.07 7.73
N ARG A 6 -20.48 53.49 8.75
CA ARG A 6 -21.38 52.33 8.77
C ARG A 6 -22.80 52.58 8.23
N PHE A 7 -23.43 51.49 7.74
CA PHE A 7 -24.83 51.04 7.84
C PHE A 7 -26.00 52.06 7.84
N LEU A 8 -26.98 51.89 6.92
CA LEU A 8 -28.33 51.34 7.19
C LEU A 8 -29.22 51.26 5.92
N LEU A 9 -29.99 50.15 5.82
CA LEU A 9 -31.32 49.89 5.21
C LEU A 9 -31.76 50.60 3.90
N LEU A 10 -32.29 49.84 2.92
CA LEU A 10 -33.75 49.59 2.74
C LEU A 10 -34.06 48.93 1.36
N GLY A 11 -35.00 47.97 1.36
CA GLY A 11 -36.00 47.72 0.30
C GLY A 11 -35.57 47.00 -1.00
N LEU A 12 -35.83 45.70 -1.19
CA LEU A 12 -37.08 45.09 -1.74
C LEU A 12 -37.50 45.63 -3.13
N LEU A 13 -37.36 44.77 -4.15
CA LEU A 13 -38.36 44.45 -5.19
C LEU A 13 -37.73 43.48 -6.22
N LEU A 14 -38.29 42.27 -6.35
CA LEU A 14 -38.81 41.73 -7.62
C LEU A 14 -39.62 40.44 -7.37
N ALA A 15 -40.81 40.46 -7.96
CA ALA A 15 -41.99 39.57 -7.92
C ALA A 15 -41.72 38.09 -8.28
N SER A 16 -42.24 37.09 -7.54
CA SER A 16 -43.52 36.32 -7.71
C SER A 16 -43.79 35.84 -9.15
N SER A 17 -43.90 34.53 -9.47
CA SER A 17 -44.95 33.58 -9.01
C SER A 17 -44.67 32.12 -9.52
N PRO A 18 -45.47 31.10 -9.16
CA PRO A 18 -45.02 29.72 -8.84
C PRO A 18 -45.23 28.66 -9.93
N CYS A 19 -44.56 27.51 -9.81
CA CYS A 19 -44.95 26.29 -10.52
C CYS A 19 -44.83 25.03 -9.63
N SER A 20 -46.01 24.50 -9.33
CA SER A 20 -46.45 23.14 -9.00
C SER A 20 -45.43 22.07 -8.60
N MET A 21 -45.65 21.55 -7.39
CA MET A 21 -45.34 20.17 -7.03
C MET A 21 -46.04 19.20 -8.00
N VAL A 22 -45.25 18.32 -8.61
CA VAL A 22 -45.73 17.10 -9.24
C VAL A 22 -45.12 15.93 -8.48
N VAL A 23 -45.95 15.24 -7.72
CA VAL A 23 -45.68 13.90 -7.19
C VAL A 23 -45.81 12.93 -8.36
N VAL A 24 -44.72 12.25 -8.73
CA VAL A 24 -44.80 11.05 -9.59
C VAL A 24 -44.24 9.88 -8.79
N ALA A 25 -45.14 8.93 -8.56
CA ALA A 25 -44.87 7.65 -7.93
C ALA A 25 -43.99 6.77 -8.83
N SER A 26 -43.13 5.99 -8.16
CA SER A 26 -42.53 4.71 -8.54
C SER A 26 -42.82 4.18 -9.95
N SER A 27 -41.78 4.09 -10.77
CA SER A 27 -41.56 2.93 -11.65
C SER A 27 -40.06 2.66 -11.73
N SER A 28 -39.67 1.43 -11.39
CA SER A 28 -38.31 0.93 -11.51
C SER A 28 -37.86 0.99 -12.97
N PRO A 29 -36.68 1.54 -13.30
CA PRO A 29 -36.09 1.30 -14.61
C PRO A 29 -35.42 -0.09 -14.58
N GLU A 30 -35.83 -0.93 -15.52
CA GLU A 30 -35.19 -2.19 -15.84
C GLU A 30 -33.69 -1.97 -16.12
N LEU A 31 -32.86 -2.93 -15.67
CA LEU A 31 -31.45 -3.00 -16.01
C LEU A 31 -31.27 -3.20 -17.52
N GLY A 32 -31.15 -2.10 -18.26
CA GLY A 32 -30.61 -2.07 -19.60
C GLY A 32 -29.10 -1.84 -19.55
N SER A 33 -28.32 -2.92 -19.65
CA SER A 33 -26.89 -2.85 -19.96
C SER A 33 -26.71 -2.22 -21.34
N SER A 34 -26.41 -0.92 -21.39
CA SER A 34 -26.00 -0.20 -22.59
C SER A 34 -24.48 -0.02 -22.54
N THR A 35 -23.73 -1.11 -22.68
CA THR A 35 -22.31 -1.05 -23.02
C THR A 35 -22.19 -0.54 -24.46
N ALA A 36 -21.90 0.74 -24.65
CA ALA A 36 -21.49 1.25 -25.94
C ALA A 36 -20.18 0.54 -26.32
N ALA A 37 -20.22 -0.30 -27.35
CA ALA A 37 -19.02 -0.96 -27.88
C ALA A 37 -18.01 0.12 -28.27
N VAL A 38 -16.82 0.08 -27.66
CA VAL A 38 -15.71 0.97 -28.01
C VAL A 38 -15.18 0.50 -29.36
N SER A 39 -15.57 1.15 -30.45
CA SER A 39 -15.03 0.88 -31.78
C SER A 39 -13.61 1.43 -31.89
N LEU A 40 -12.64 0.53 -32.10
CA LEU A 40 -11.30 0.90 -32.54
C LEU A 40 -11.39 1.54 -33.95
N PRO A 41 -10.50 2.48 -34.32
CA PRO A 41 -10.45 3.02 -35.68
C PRO A 41 -10.15 1.91 -36.70
N ASP A 42 -10.78 1.99 -37.89
CA ASP A 42 -10.80 0.97 -38.98
C ASP A 42 -9.46 0.28 -39.30
N ASP A 43 -9.57 -1.00 -39.68
CA ASP A 43 -8.56 -2.07 -39.80
C ASP A 43 -7.36 -1.86 -40.76
N GLU A 44 -7.18 -0.71 -41.42
CA GLU A 44 -6.09 -0.55 -42.41
C GLU A 44 -4.77 -0.01 -41.81
N LYS A 45 -4.78 0.57 -40.59
CA LYS A 45 -3.56 1.04 -39.91
C LYS A 45 -3.65 0.86 -38.39
N PRO A 46 -2.58 0.36 -37.73
CA PRO A 46 -2.56 0.27 -36.28
C PRO A 46 -2.73 1.67 -35.66
N PRO A 47 -3.56 1.81 -34.61
CA PRO A 47 -3.88 3.10 -34.01
C PRO A 47 -2.63 3.74 -33.41
N THR A 48 -2.44 5.04 -33.66
CA THR A 48 -1.29 5.76 -33.14
C THR A 48 -1.39 5.96 -31.62
N ALA A 49 -0.26 6.05 -30.93
CA ALA A 49 -0.23 6.34 -29.48
C ALA A 49 -1.01 7.63 -29.11
N ARG A 50 -1.12 8.60 -30.04
CA ARG A 50 -1.89 9.83 -29.83
C ARG A 50 -3.40 9.58 -29.85
N GLU A 51 -3.88 8.73 -30.75
CA GLU A 51 -5.29 8.35 -30.84
C GLU A 51 -5.72 7.51 -29.64
N LEU A 52 -4.90 6.51 -29.29
CA LEU A 52 -5.09 5.70 -28.09
C LEU A 52 -5.11 6.54 -26.82
N LYS A 53 -4.20 7.51 -26.71
CA LYS A 53 -4.18 8.44 -25.58
C LYS A 53 -5.48 9.25 -25.47
N LYS A 54 -6.00 9.76 -26.60
CA LYS A 54 -7.25 10.52 -26.62
C LYS A 54 -8.43 9.64 -26.18
N LEU A 55 -8.49 8.40 -26.64
CA LEU A 55 -9.51 7.43 -26.26
C LEU A 55 -9.48 7.15 -24.74
N ILE A 56 -8.30 6.83 -24.21
CA ILE A 56 -8.10 6.58 -22.77
C ILE A 56 -8.46 7.81 -21.94
N GLN A 57 -8.05 9.00 -22.37
CA GLN A 57 -8.39 10.25 -21.68
C GLN A 57 -9.89 10.52 -21.67
N GLN A 58 -10.59 10.28 -22.78
CA GLN A 58 -12.04 10.44 -22.85
C GLN A 58 -12.76 9.48 -21.90
N ALA A 59 -12.36 8.21 -21.86
CA ALA A 59 -12.92 7.23 -20.93
C ALA A 59 -12.61 7.59 -19.47
N ALA A 60 -11.37 7.99 -19.17
CA ALA A 60 -10.97 8.44 -17.84
C ALA A 60 -11.78 9.65 -17.37
N MET A 61 -11.99 10.64 -18.24
CA MET A 61 -12.75 11.86 -17.92
C MET A 61 -14.27 11.62 -17.83
N SER A 62 -14.78 10.50 -18.33
CA SER A 62 -16.20 10.15 -18.21
C SER A 62 -16.62 9.84 -16.77
N GLY A 63 -15.66 9.44 -15.92
CA GLY A 63 -15.92 8.97 -14.56
C GLY A 63 -16.51 7.55 -14.48
N ASP A 64 -16.71 6.87 -15.61
CA ASP A 64 -17.18 5.49 -15.68
C ASP A 64 -16.00 4.51 -15.64
N ALA A 65 -15.82 3.85 -14.49
CA ALA A 65 -14.78 2.88 -14.26
C ALA A 65 -14.90 1.64 -15.16
N ALA A 66 -16.13 1.20 -15.49
CA ALA A 66 -16.35 0.05 -16.37
C ALA A 66 -15.97 0.38 -17.81
N ALA A 67 -16.33 1.57 -18.28
CA ALA A 67 -15.92 2.05 -19.59
C ALA A 67 -14.40 2.20 -19.70
N LEU A 68 -13.74 2.74 -18.66
CA LEU A 68 -12.28 2.83 -18.62
C LEU A 68 -11.62 1.44 -18.60
N ALA A 69 -12.16 0.49 -17.83
CA ALA A 69 -11.69 -0.89 -17.81
C ALA A 69 -11.66 -1.49 -19.21
N GLU A 70 -12.77 -1.33 -19.94
CA GLU A 70 -12.94 -1.94 -21.25
C GLU A 70 -12.02 -1.32 -22.30
N VAL A 71 -11.82 0.01 -22.24
CA VAL A 71 -10.83 0.69 -23.08
C VAL A 71 -9.42 0.16 -22.78
N LEU A 72 -9.02 0.03 -21.52
CA LEU A 72 -7.69 -0.48 -21.17
C LEU A 72 -7.52 -1.94 -21.59
N ARG A 73 -8.55 -2.77 -21.44
CA ARG A 73 -8.54 -4.18 -21.87
C ARG A 73 -8.37 -4.30 -23.38
N THR A 74 -9.07 -3.46 -24.15
CA THR A 74 -8.93 -3.39 -25.61
C THR A 74 -7.53 -2.92 -26.02
N VAL A 75 -7.03 -1.84 -25.41
CA VAL A 75 -5.70 -1.30 -25.69
C VAL A 75 -4.59 -2.29 -25.32
N GLY A 76 -4.75 -3.02 -24.22
CA GLY A 76 -3.77 -4.01 -23.74
C GLY A 76 -3.67 -5.28 -24.60
N LYS A 77 -4.60 -5.51 -25.53
CA LYS A 77 -4.54 -6.58 -26.54
C LYS A 77 -3.81 -6.18 -27.82
N LEU A 78 -3.57 -4.87 -28.03
CA LEU A 78 -2.86 -4.41 -29.22
C LEU A 78 -1.38 -4.80 -29.11
N PRO A 79 -0.77 -5.31 -30.19
CA PRO A 79 0.67 -5.51 -30.23
C PRO A 79 1.38 -4.16 -30.16
N GLY A 80 2.64 -4.18 -29.73
CA GLY A 80 3.48 -2.99 -29.71
C GLY A 80 3.61 -2.29 -28.34
N ARG A 81 4.27 -1.14 -28.35
CA ARG A 81 4.49 -0.28 -27.17
C ARG A 81 3.51 0.87 -27.05
N GLU A 82 2.74 1.16 -28.10
CA GLU A 82 1.92 2.35 -28.29
C GLU A 82 0.80 2.44 -27.24
N GLY A 83 0.10 1.33 -27.00
CA GLY A 83 -0.97 1.26 -26.01
C GLY A 83 -0.46 1.52 -24.60
N THR A 84 0.66 0.88 -24.24
CA THR A 84 1.36 1.09 -22.97
C THR A 84 1.80 2.55 -22.81
N ALA A 85 2.45 3.11 -23.83
CA ALA A 85 2.91 4.50 -23.81
C ALA A 85 1.74 5.49 -23.66
N ALA A 86 0.61 5.24 -24.34
CA ALA A 86 -0.58 6.07 -24.27
C ALA A 86 -1.21 6.07 -22.87
N ALA A 87 -1.36 4.90 -22.26
CA ALA A 87 -1.94 4.74 -20.93
C ALA A 87 -1.02 5.36 -19.85
N LEU A 88 0.29 5.08 -19.88
CA LEU A 88 1.27 5.65 -18.95
C LEU A 88 1.39 7.17 -19.10
N SER A 89 1.37 7.69 -20.33
CA SER A 89 1.35 9.14 -20.57
C SER A 89 0.09 9.80 -20.02
N THR A 90 -1.05 9.10 -20.06
CA THR A 90 -2.30 9.58 -19.47
C THR A 90 -2.20 9.62 -17.95
N ALA A 91 -1.74 8.54 -17.31
CA ALA A 91 -1.51 8.50 -15.86
C ALA A 91 -0.53 9.61 -15.41
N ALA A 92 0.56 9.82 -16.14
CA ALA A 92 1.51 10.91 -15.87
C ALA A 92 0.87 12.30 -15.97
N SER A 93 -0.02 12.51 -16.96
CA SER A 93 -0.75 13.77 -17.11
C SER A 93 -1.77 14.02 -16.01
N LEU A 94 -2.31 12.95 -15.42
CA LEU A 94 -3.22 12.98 -14.28
C LEU A 94 -2.49 12.95 -12.94
N SER A 95 -1.18 13.23 -12.91
CA SER A 95 -0.37 13.27 -11.67
C SER A 95 -0.81 14.33 -10.64
N SER A 96 -1.78 15.18 -10.99
CA SER A 96 -2.52 16.05 -10.06
C SER A 96 -4.06 15.97 -10.19
N GLY A 97 -4.59 14.98 -10.92
CA GLY A 97 -6.03 14.74 -11.13
C GLY A 97 -6.64 13.80 -10.07
N PRO A 98 -7.87 13.28 -10.29
CA PRO A 98 -8.55 12.38 -9.34
C PRO A 98 -7.74 11.11 -9.04
N ASP A 99 -7.69 10.70 -7.77
CA ASP A 99 -6.85 9.57 -7.34
C ASP A 99 -7.33 8.23 -7.90
N ASP A 100 -8.64 8.00 -7.88
CA ASP A 100 -9.25 6.74 -8.30
C ASP A 100 -8.84 6.39 -9.75
N ILE A 101 -8.98 7.35 -10.66
CA ILE A 101 -8.64 7.21 -12.09
C ILE A 101 -7.13 7.03 -12.27
N TYR A 102 -6.31 7.77 -11.52
CA TYR A 102 -4.86 7.67 -11.60
C TYR A 102 -4.39 6.25 -11.23
N TRP A 103 -4.85 5.71 -10.10
CA TRP A 103 -4.50 4.36 -9.66
C TRP A 103 -5.08 3.29 -10.57
N PHE A 104 -6.29 3.51 -11.09
CA PHE A 104 -6.93 2.64 -12.07
C PHE A 104 -6.07 2.44 -13.32
N LEU A 105 -5.57 3.54 -13.89
CA LEU A 105 -4.72 3.49 -15.08
C LEU A 105 -3.43 2.68 -14.84
N LEU A 106 -2.77 2.89 -13.70
CA LEU A 106 -1.53 2.17 -13.38
C LEU A 106 -1.77 0.68 -13.15
N GLN A 107 -2.86 0.31 -12.49
CA GLN A 107 -3.23 -1.09 -12.29
C GLN A 107 -3.61 -1.77 -13.61
N GLY A 108 -4.38 -1.09 -14.47
CA GLY A 108 -4.76 -1.62 -15.78
C GLY A 108 -3.55 -1.85 -16.69
N VAL A 109 -2.63 -0.88 -16.75
CA VAL A 109 -1.38 -1.01 -17.54
C VAL A 109 -0.51 -2.17 -17.04
N ALA A 110 -0.42 -2.39 -15.72
CA ALA A 110 0.34 -3.50 -15.17
C ALA A 110 -0.21 -4.89 -15.57
N GLY A 111 -1.45 -4.95 -16.06
CA GLY A 111 -2.09 -6.14 -16.62
C GLY A 111 -1.84 -6.37 -18.11
N PHE A 112 -1.23 -5.42 -18.83
CA PHE A 112 -0.93 -5.56 -20.25
C PHE A 112 0.02 -6.73 -20.51
N LYS A 113 -0.12 -7.33 -21.68
CA LYS A 113 0.64 -8.51 -22.10
C LYS A 113 1.64 -8.12 -23.19
N GLY A 114 2.61 -8.99 -23.41
CA GLY A 114 3.59 -8.83 -24.48
C GLY A 114 4.92 -8.18 -24.07
N PRO A 115 6.04 -8.60 -24.67
CA PRO A 115 7.39 -8.17 -24.31
C PRO A 115 7.62 -6.65 -24.42
N GLU A 116 7.12 -6.04 -25.50
CA GLU A 116 7.31 -4.61 -25.77
C GLU A 116 6.61 -3.70 -24.76
N ALA A 117 5.45 -4.11 -24.25
CA ALA A 117 4.75 -3.40 -23.19
C ALA A 117 5.63 -3.29 -21.94
N PHE A 118 6.25 -4.39 -21.51
CA PHE A 118 7.15 -4.37 -20.35
C PHE A 118 8.46 -3.61 -20.62
N THR A 119 8.96 -3.61 -21.86
CA THR A 119 10.06 -2.72 -22.26
C THR A 119 9.68 -1.26 -22.06
N GLU A 120 8.52 -0.81 -22.59
CA GLU A 120 8.05 0.57 -22.42
C GLU A 120 7.82 0.91 -20.93
N MET A 121 7.24 0.00 -20.14
CA MET A 121 7.07 0.22 -18.70
C MET A 121 8.43 0.46 -18.01
N GLY A 122 9.44 -0.36 -18.31
CA GLY A 122 10.79 -0.21 -17.75
C GLY A 122 11.45 1.11 -18.17
N GLU A 123 11.35 1.47 -19.45
CA GLU A 123 11.86 2.75 -19.95
C GLU A 123 11.13 3.93 -19.30
N PHE A 124 9.81 3.87 -19.19
CA PHE A 124 8.98 4.89 -18.57
C PHE A 124 9.36 5.10 -17.10
N VAL A 125 9.53 4.01 -16.34
CA VAL A 125 9.97 4.05 -14.94
C VAL A 125 11.29 4.81 -14.81
N LEU A 126 12.27 4.55 -15.68
CA LEU A 126 13.56 5.23 -15.64
C LEU A 126 13.50 6.68 -16.16
N ARG A 127 12.70 6.93 -17.21
CA ARG A 127 12.47 8.27 -17.79
C ARG A 127 11.86 9.21 -16.76
N TYR A 128 10.92 8.71 -15.96
CA TYR A 128 10.20 9.47 -14.94
C TYR A 128 10.69 9.20 -13.51
N LYS A 129 11.88 8.63 -13.30
CA LYS A 129 12.39 8.15 -11.99
C LYS A 129 12.27 9.11 -10.80
N SER A 130 12.27 10.43 -11.06
CA SER A 130 12.12 11.47 -10.03
C SER A 130 10.67 11.83 -9.72
N LYS A 131 9.71 11.25 -10.43
CA LYS A 131 8.27 11.50 -10.30
C LYS A 131 7.59 10.38 -9.51
N PRO A 132 6.48 10.68 -8.81
CA PRO A 132 5.67 9.69 -8.09
C PRO A 132 5.25 8.48 -8.94
N VAL A 133 4.79 8.75 -10.17
CA VAL A 133 4.24 7.75 -11.11
C VAL A 133 5.14 6.55 -11.35
N SER A 134 6.47 6.70 -11.26
CA SER A 134 7.40 5.59 -11.43
C SER A 134 7.36 4.59 -10.27
N ARG A 135 7.26 5.08 -9.02
CA ARG A 135 7.14 4.23 -7.83
C ARG A 135 5.77 3.55 -7.81
N ASP A 136 4.74 4.32 -8.17
CA ASP A 136 3.36 3.86 -8.18
C ASP A 136 3.11 2.80 -9.27
N LEU A 137 3.77 2.94 -10.42
CA LEU A 137 3.79 1.90 -11.45
C LEU A 137 4.52 0.63 -10.97
N LEU A 138 5.68 0.75 -10.32
CA LEU A 138 6.37 -0.40 -9.75
C LEU A 138 5.51 -1.13 -8.71
N ASN A 139 4.79 -0.39 -7.87
CA ASN A 139 3.84 -0.96 -6.92
C ASN A 139 2.70 -1.71 -7.63
N SER A 140 2.20 -1.16 -8.74
CA SER A 140 1.17 -1.82 -9.56
C SER A 140 1.71 -3.12 -10.20
N LEU A 141 2.97 -3.12 -10.63
CA LEU A 141 3.66 -4.27 -11.20
C LEU A 141 3.99 -5.37 -10.17
N ALA A 142 3.92 -5.11 -8.87
CA ALA A 142 4.10 -6.15 -7.84
C ALA A 142 3.03 -7.28 -7.92
N LYS A 143 1.89 -6.99 -8.55
CA LYS A 143 0.83 -7.95 -8.85
C LYS A 143 1.11 -8.74 -10.14
N CYS A 144 2.02 -8.26 -10.98
CA CYS A 144 2.31 -8.90 -12.24
C CYS A 144 3.03 -10.23 -12.02
N ARG A 145 2.59 -11.25 -12.75
CA ARG A 145 3.19 -12.59 -12.76
C ARG A 145 3.72 -12.97 -14.13
N SER A 146 3.70 -12.04 -15.09
CA SER A 146 4.24 -12.28 -16.42
C SER A 146 5.77 -12.40 -16.38
N LYS A 147 6.34 -13.38 -17.08
CA LYS A 147 7.80 -13.54 -17.23
C LYS A 147 8.47 -12.28 -17.79
N TYR A 148 7.75 -11.52 -18.62
CA TYR A 148 8.23 -10.27 -19.23
C TYR A 148 8.47 -9.13 -18.23
N VAL A 149 7.92 -9.20 -17.00
CA VAL A 149 8.23 -8.21 -15.95
C VAL A 149 9.72 -8.18 -15.59
N ASN A 150 10.46 -9.27 -15.87
CA ASN A 150 11.92 -9.29 -15.76
C ASN A 150 12.62 -8.21 -16.60
N ARG A 151 12.01 -7.76 -17.71
CA ARG A 151 12.52 -6.61 -18.51
C ARG A 151 12.50 -5.30 -17.71
N VAL A 152 11.47 -5.10 -16.90
CA VAL A 152 11.35 -3.96 -15.97
C VAL A 152 12.34 -4.13 -14.82
N ILE A 153 12.35 -5.30 -14.17
CA ILE A 153 13.21 -5.60 -13.01
C ILE A 153 14.68 -5.34 -13.36
N ARG A 154 15.19 -5.92 -14.45
CA ARG A 154 16.59 -5.76 -14.90
C ARG A 154 16.96 -4.27 -15.05
N ARG A 155 16.18 -3.52 -15.84
CA ARG A 155 16.40 -2.08 -16.10
C ARG A 155 16.40 -1.25 -14.81
N VAL A 156 15.48 -1.54 -13.89
CA VAL A 156 15.38 -0.82 -12.61
C VAL A 156 16.51 -1.20 -11.64
N LEU A 157 16.91 -2.47 -11.59
CA LEU A 157 18.05 -2.91 -10.77
C LEU A 157 19.39 -2.32 -11.23
N GLU A 158 19.53 -2.02 -12.51
CA GLU A 158 20.73 -1.40 -13.07
C GLU A 158 20.77 0.12 -12.87
N ARG A 159 19.65 0.81 -13.12
CA ARG A 159 19.63 2.28 -13.29
C ARG A 159 18.69 3.04 -12.35
N GLY A 160 17.87 2.32 -11.58
CA GLY A 160 16.94 2.89 -10.60
C GLY A 160 17.63 3.45 -9.37
N SER A 161 16.91 4.27 -8.59
CA SER A 161 17.36 4.67 -7.25
C SER A 161 17.23 3.50 -6.27
N THR A 162 17.93 3.55 -5.12
CA THR A 162 17.97 2.44 -4.16
C THR A 162 16.59 1.95 -3.72
N ASP A 163 15.64 2.86 -3.50
CA ASP A 163 14.26 2.52 -3.17
C ASP A 163 13.54 1.79 -4.31
N MET A 164 13.72 2.24 -5.56
CA MET A 164 13.17 1.56 -6.75
C MET A 164 13.82 0.20 -6.99
N GLN A 165 15.13 0.06 -6.71
CA GLN A 165 15.82 -1.23 -6.77
C GLN A 165 15.24 -2.21 -5.75
N LEU A 166 14.96 -1.76 -4.52
CA LEU A 166 14.29 -2.58 -3.51
C LEU A 166 12.88 -2.98 -3.96
N MET A 167 12.11 -2.07 -4.57
CA MET A 167 10.79 -2.43 -5.15
C MET A 167 10.93 -3.47 -6.27
N ALA A 168 11.95 -3.36 -7.12
CA ALA A 168 12.20 -4.34 -8.18
C ALA A 168 12.55 -5.74 -7.62
N VAL A 169 13.27 -5.79 -6.49
CA VAL A 169 13.52 -7.05 -5.76
C VAL A 169 12.22 -7.60 -5.17
N ASP A 170 11.36 -6.75 -4.62
CA ASP A 170 10.05 -7.16 -4.09
C ASP A 170 9.16 -7.74 -5.22
N ILE A 171 9.17 -7.14 -6.43
CA ILE A 171 8.49 -7.69 -7.62
C ILE A 171 9.13 -9.03 -8.01
N ALA A 172 10.46 -9.11 -8.07
CA ALA A 172 11.19 -10.31 -8.46
C ALA A 172 10.84 -11.52 -7.59
N ALA A 173 10.70 -11.36 -6.27
CA ALA A 173 10.33 -12.46 -5.37
C ALA A 173 8.95 -13.09 -5.67
N GLY A 174 8.08 -12.38 -6.40
CA GLY A 174 6.78 -12.88 -6.84
C GLY A 174 6.79 -13.63 -8.18
N VAL A 175 7.93 -13.75 -8.86
CA VAL A 175 8.04 -14.30 -10.21
C VAL A 175 9.03 -15.48 -10.19
N PRO A 176 8.56 -16.70 -9.88
CA PRO A 176 9.41 -17.87 -9.71
C PRO A 176 9.80 -18.51 -11.05
N VAL A 177 10.55 -17.78 -11.88
CA VAL A 177 11.14 -18.30 -13.12
C VAL A 177 12.67 -18.27 -13.07
N ARG A 178 13.33 -19.14 -13.84
CA ARG A 178 14.79 -19.23 -13.93
C ARG A 178 15.42 -17.87 -14.24
N ARG A 179 14.86 -17.15 -15.21
CA ARG A 179 15.28 -15.81 -15.62
C ARG A 179 15.34 -14.80 -14.48
N THR A 180 14.46 -14.89 -13.49
CA THR A 180 14.44 -13.97 -12.35
C THR A 180 15.65 -14.17 -11.43
N VAL A 181 16.07 -15.41 -11.21
CA VAL A 181 17.29 -15.70 -10.45
C VAL A 181 18.51 -15.20 -11.23
N ASP A 182 18.57 -15.45 -12.54
CA ASP A 182 19.64 -14.98 -13.42
C ASP A 182 19.78 -13.44 -13.39
N VAL A 183 18.67 -12.70 -13.30
CA VAL A 183 18.69 -11.21 -13.17
C VAL A 183 19.20 -10.74 -11.80
N LEU A 184 18.90 -11.48 -10.72
CA LEU A 184 19.30 -11.09 -9.36
C LEU A 184 20.78 -11.37 -9.05
N MET A 185 21.35 -12.43 -9.63
CA MET A 185 22.71 -12.89 -9.29
C MET A 185 23.83 -11.86 -9.58
N PRO A 186 23.89 -11.19 -10.74
CA PRO A 186 24.89 -10.15 -11.01
C PRO A 186 24.77 -8.95 -10.05
N VAL A 187 23.54 -8.66 -9.61
CA VAL A 187 23.28 -7.57 -8.65
C VAL A 187 23.76 -7.97 -7.26
N LEU A 188 23.53 -9.22 -6.85
CA LEU A 188 24.05 -9.76 -5.60
C LEU A 188 25.57 -9.67 -5.54
N GLU A 189 26.25 -10.04 -6.63
CA GLU A 189 27.71 -9.95 -6.75
C GLU A 189 28.20 -8.50 -6.59
N ARG A 190 27.57 -7.57 -7.32
CA ARG A 190 27.86 -6.13 -7.24
C ARG A 190 27.68 -5.58 -5.82
N GLU A 191 26.62 -5.98 -5.12
CA GLU A 191 26.38 -5.53 -3.74
C GLU A 191 27.34 -6.18 -2.74
N ALA A 192 27.65 -7.47 -2.89
CA ALA A 192 28.60 -8.18 -2.04
C ALA A 192 30.02 -7.57 -2.14
N ALA A 193 30.44 -7.13 -3.32
CA ALA A 193 31.72 -6.43 -3.51
C ALA A 193 31.85 -5.15 -2.65
N LYS A 194 30.72 -4.49 -2.29
CA LYS A 194 30.73 -3.28 -1.46
C LYS A 194 31.10 -3.53 0.00
N GLU A 195 31.01 -4.78 0.47
CA GLU A 195 31.35 -5.18 1.84
C GLU A 195 32.86 -5.18 2.10
N ARG A 196 33.68 -5.14 1.04
CA ARG A 196 35.16 -5.12 1.11
C ARG A 196 35.71 -6.23 2.03
N GLY A 197 35.23 -7.46 1.84
CA GLY A 197 35.64 -8.63 2.62
C GLY A 197 35.18 -8.57 4.08
N GLY A 198 33.93 -8.14 4.33
CA GLY A 198 33.33 -8.06 5.67
C GLY A 198 33.70 -6.83 6.49
N LYS A 199 34.47 -5.87 5.91
CA LYS A 199 34.83 -4.61 6.58
C LYS A 199 33.68 -3.61 6.68
N ARG A 200 32.63 -3.81 5.89
CA ARG A 200 31.41 -3.00 5.90
C ARG A 200 30.20 -3.92 6.06
N PRO A 201 29.14 -3.46 6.74
CA PRO A 201 27.92 -4.23 6.86
C PRO A 201 27.28 -4.46 5.48
N PRO A 202 26.49 -5.54 5.33
CA PRO A 202 25.69 -5.79 4.13
C PRO A 202 24.81 -4.60 3.74
N THR A 203 24.69 -4.34 2.44
CA THR A 203 23.77 -3.29 1.97
C THR A 203 22.33 -3.77 2.12
N PRO A 204 21.36 -2.84 2.33
CA PRO A 204 19.94 -3.20 2.38
C PRO A 204 19.48 -3.93 1.10
N LEU A 205 20.05 -3.58 -0.06
CA LEU A 205 19.74 -4.22 -1.32
C LEU A 205 20.25 -5.67 -1.37
N LYS A 206 21.47 -5.94 -0.86
CA LYS A 206 22.00 -7.31 -0.75
C LYS A 206 21.07 -8.19 0.09
N LEU A 207 20.68 -7.71 1.27
CA LEU A 207 19.80 -8.44 2.19
C LEU A 207 18.41 -8.70 1.58
N ALA A 208 17.87 -7.73 0.85
CA ALA A 208 16.63 -7.90 0.11
C ALA A 208 16.76 -8.96 -1.00
N ILE A 209 17.86 -8.94 -1.76
CA ILE A 209 18.11 -9.93 -2.83
C ILE A 209 18.24 -11.34 -2.25
N ILE A 210 18.98 -11.50 -1.15
CA ILE A 210 19.07 -12.80 -0.45
C ILE A 210 17.66 -13.27 -0.05
N SER A 211 16.87 -12.39 0.59
CA SER A 211 15.49 -12.74 0.98
C SER A 211 14.63 -13.14 -0.22
N ALA A 212 14.80 -12.48 -1.37
CA ALA A 212 14.11 -12.82 -2.61
C ALA A 212 14.58 -14.15 -3.18
N LEU A 213 15.88 -14.42 -3.21
CA LEU A 213 16.44 -15.70 -3.67
C LEU A 213 15.97 -16.86 -2.79
N GLU A 214 15.98 -16.69 -1.48
CA GLU A 214 15.44 -17.68 -0.56
C GLU A 214 13.92 -17.91 -0.78
N ALA A 215 13.16 -16.85 -1.05
CA ALA A 215 11.73 -16.97 -1.38
C ALA A 215 11.48 -17.71 -2.70
N LEU A 216 12.30 -17.43 -3.73
CA LEU A 216 12.19 -18.01 -5.06
C LEU A 216 12.61 -19.47 -5.08
N THR A 217 13.72 -19.79 -4.42
CA THR A 217 14.39 -21.11 -4.50
C THR A 217 14.05 -22.04 -3.33
N ARG A 218 13.47 -21.48 -2.25
CA ARG A 218 13.26 -22.14 -0.95
C ARG A 218 14.52 -22.60 -0.24
N GLN A 219 15.71 -22.29 -0.77
CA GLN A 219 16.98 -22.61 -0.16
C GLN A 219 17.34 -21.59 0.94
N GLN A 220 18.09 -22.02 1.95
CA GLN A 220 18.64 -21.17 3.01
C GLN A 220 20.16 -21.24 2.97
N LEU A 221 20.78 -20.44 2.10
CA LEU A 221 22.24 -20.46 1.88
C LEU A 221 22.97 -19.33 2.61
N GLY A 222 22.24 -18.50 3.36
CA GLY A 222 22.76 -17.35 4.11
C GLY A 222 23.18 -16.20 3.22
N ASP A 223 24.07 -15.33 3.72
CA ASP A 223 24.52 -14.11 3.06
C ASP A 223 25.76 -14.27 2.17
N SER A 224 26.19 -15.52 1.95
CA SER A 224 27.38 -15.88 1.19
C SER A 224 27.11 -15.92 -0.30
N LEU A 225 27.71 -14.97 -1.04
CA LEU A 225 27.66 -14.96 -2.51
C LEU A 225 28.16 -16.29 -3.11
N ILE A 226 29.24 -16.85 -2.55
CA ILE A 226 29.88 -18.08 -3.04
C ILE A 226 28.91 -19.26 -2.94
N ASN A 227 28.14 -19.34 -1.85
CA ASN A 227 27.16 -20.40 -1.67
C ASN A 227 26.05 -20.28 -2.71
N TRP A 228 25.51 -19.07 -2.91
CA TRP A 228 24.47 -18.81 -3.91
C TRP A 228 24.94 -19.09 -5.34
N GLN A 229 26.12 -18.61 -5.73
CA GLN A 229 26.69 -18.86 -7.07
C GLN A 229 26.97 -20.35 -7.28
N GLY A 230 27.63 -21.00 -6.32
CA GLY A 230 27.98 -22.42 -6.42
C GLY A 230 26.76 -23.34 -6.47
N TRP A 231 25.70 -23.00 -5.74
CA TRP A 231 24.42 -23.72 -5.81
C TRP A 231 23.71 -23.47 -7.13
N TRP A 232 23.54 -22.19 -7.53
CA TRP A 232 22.78 -21.86 -8.74
C TRP A 232 23.43 -22.43 -9.99
N ASN A 233 24.75 -22.42 -10.12
CA ASN A 233 25.46 -23.03 -11.26
C ASN A 233 25.15 -24.52 -11.47
N LYS A 234 24.75 -25.25 -10.42
CA LYS A 234 24.36 -26.67 -10.49
C LYS A 234 22.86 -26.85 -10.69
N ALA A 235 22.06 -26.02 -10.02
CA ALA A 235 20.61 -26.13 -9.99
C ALA A 235 19.95 -25.47 -11.22
N ARG A 236 20.63 -24.54 -11.89
CA ARG A 236 20.09 -23.73 -13.00
C ARG A 236 19.48 -24.56 -14.14
N GLU A 237 20.09 -25.70 -14.48
CA GLU A 237 19.62 -26.59 -15.55
C GLU A 237 18.38 -27.41 -15.16
N GLN A 238 18.10 -27.56 -13.86
CA GLN A 238 16.97 -28.36 -13.37
C GLN A 238 15.63 -27.64 -13.46
N GLY A 239 15.63 -26.32 -13.66
CA GLY A 239 14.44 -25.48 -13.63
C GLY A 239 13.93 -25.18 -12.21
N LEU A 240 13.38 -23.98 -12.01
CA LEU A 240 12.99 -23.52 -10.66
C LEU A 240 11.74 -24.23 -10.11
N LYS A 241 10.88 -24.75 -10.99
CA LYS A 241 9.67 -25.52 -10.63
C LYS A 241 10.05 -26.82 -9.90
N VAL A 242 10.90 -27.63 -10.53
CA VAL A 242 11.43 -28.89 -9.97
C VAL A 242 12.08 -28.67 -8.60
N ILE A 243 12.94 -27.65 -8.49
CA ILE A 243 13.60 -27.28 -7.23
C ILE A 243 12.60 -26.97 -6.10
N ARG A 244 11.46 -26.35 -6.45
CA ARG A 244 10.46 -25.95 -5.47
C ARG A 244 9.57 -27.10 -5.05
N ASP A 245 9.16 -27.95 -6.00
CA ASP A 245 8.29 -29.10 -5.77
C ASP A 245 8.99 -30.15 -4.90
N GLU A 246 10.30 -30.34 -5.07
CA GLU A 246 11.12 -31.21 -4.21
C GLU A 246 11.28 -30.67 -2.77
N ALA A 247 10.97 -29.40 -2.52
CA ALA A 247 11.12 -28.73 -1.23
C ALA A 247 9.82 -28.65 -0.41
N ASP A 248 8.73 -29.30 -0.82
CA ASP A 248 7.42 -29.21 -0.16
C ASP A 248 7.34 -30.01 1.16
N ASP A 249 7.35 -29.29 2.30
CA ASP A 249 6.67 -29.71 3.54
C ASP A 249 6.41 -28.52 4.52
N HIS A 250 6.00 -27.35 4.01
CA HIS A 250 5.75 -26.19 4.88
C HIS A 250 4.36 -25.58 4.72
N THR A 251 3.52 -25.82 5.73
CA THR A 251 2.27 -25.10 5.97
C THR A 251 2.60 -23.73 6.58
N PRO A 252 2.11 -22.60 6.03
CA PRO A 252 2.27 -21.30 6.67
C PRO A 252 1.51 -21.25 8.01
N THR A 253 2.18 -20.93 9.12
CA THR A 253 1.61 -20.94 10.48
C THR A 253 1.27 -19.56 11.06
N THR A 254 1.19 -18.50 10.25
CA THR A 254 0.93 -17.14 10.76
C THR A 254 -0.57 -16.87 10.90
N GLY A 255 -1.01 -16.32 12.03
CA GLY A 255 -2.40 -15.94 12.30
C GLY A 255 -2.83 -14.60 11.68
N LEU A 256 -2.17 -14.18 10.59
CA LEU A 256 -2.46 -12.90 9.91
C LEU A 256 -3.76 -13.01 9.12
N ALA A 257 -4.53 -11.92 9.03
CA ALA A 257 -5.74 -11.90 8.20
C ALA A 257 -5.45 -12.18 6.72
N ARG A 258 -4.21 -11.97 6.27
CA ARG A 258 -3.73 -12.29 4.91
C ARG A 258 -2.30 -12.83 4.87
N PRO A 259 -1.96 -13.63 3.86
CA PRO A 259 -0.58 -14.00 3.58
C PRO A 259 0.27 -12.76 3.28
N LEU A 260 1.42 -12.66 3.93
CA LEU A 260 2.46 -11.70 3.54
C LEU A 260 3.06 -12.13 2.20
N ASP A 261 3.59 -11.17 1.43
CA ASP A 261 4.42 -11.56 0.29
C ASP A 261 5.65 -12.36 0.76
N PRO A 262 6.27 -13.17 -0.12
CA PRO A 262 7.30 -14.11 0.29
C PRO A 262 8.49 -13.50 1.03
N ILE A 263 8.91 -12.28 0.68
CA ILE A 263 10.00 -11.58 1.38
C ILE A 263 9.53 -11.18 2.78
N ARG A 264 8.36 -10.52 2.88
CA ARG A 264 7.82 -10.12 4.18
C ARG A 264 7.51 -11.30 5.06
N ALA A 265 7.00 -12.41 4.51
CA ALA A 265 6.77 -13.64 5.25
C ALA A 265 8.06 -14.14 5.91
N ARG A 266 9.19 -14.15 5.17
CA ARG A 266 10.49 -14.51 5.74
C ARG A 266 11.01 -13.49 6.74
N GLN A 267 10.83 -12.19 6.51
CA GLN A 267 11.23 -11.15 7.47
C GLN A 267 10.36 -11.15 8.73
N PHE A 268 9.13 -11.63 8.62
CA PHE A 268 8.21 -11.82 9.73
C PHE A 268 8.70 -12.95 10.64
N LEU A 269 9.28 -14.02 10.08
CA LEU A 269 9.91 -15.08 10.87
C LEU A 269 10.98 -14.49 11.80
N GLY A 270 10.77 -14.67 13.10
CA GLY A 270 11.63 -14.13 14.16
C GLY A 270 11.25 -12.73 14.67
N LEU A 271 10.15 -12.12 14.19
CA LEU A 271 9.45 -11.10 14.99
C LEU A 271 8.85 -11.73 16.26
N GLU A 272 8.45 -12.99 16.18
CA GLU A 272 7.98 -13.81 17.31
C GLU A 272 9.09 -14.04 18.36
N GLU A 273 10.36 -13.84 17.98
CA GLU A 273 11.54 -13.97 18.84
C GLU A 273 12.00 -12.62 19.42
N MET A 274 11.26 -11.54 19.21
CA MET A 274 11.58 -10.24 19.80
C MET A 274 11.68 -10.36 21.33
N PRO A 275 12.65 -9.70 21.99
CA PRO A 275 12.82 -9.81 23.43
C PRO A 275 11.51 -9.46 24.16
N ALA A 276 11.13 -10.28 25.14
CA ALA A 276 9.94 -10.01 25.94
C ALA A 276 10.02 -8.61 26.58
N GLY A 277 8.94 -7.82 26.45
CA GLY A 277 8.91 -6.43 26.91
C GLY A 277 9.51 -5.39 25.95
N SER A 278 10.05 -5.81 24.79
CA SER A 278 10.48 -4.85 23.76
C SER A 278 9.32 -4.19 23.00
N VAL A 279 8.13 -4.81 23.05
CA VAL A 279 6.88 -4.24 22.56
C VAL A 279 5.94 -4.01 23.74
N LEU A 280 5.40 -2.80 23.85
CA LEU A 280 4.50 -2.38 24.91
C LEU A 280 3.20 -1.84 24.32
N VAL A 281 2.06 -2.26 24.86
CA VAL A 281 0.73 -1.74 24.54
C VAL A 281 0.23 -0.96 25.75
N ILE A 282 -0.17 0.29 25.52
CA ILE A 282 -0.78 1.15 26.54
C ILE A 282 -2.29 1.17 26.29
N LYS A 283 -3.05 0.68 27.28
CA LYS A 283 -4.52 0.65 27.23
C LYS A 283 -5.16 1.54 28.29
N GLY A 284 -6.45 1.82 28.08
CA GLY A 284 -7.30 2.50 29.05
C GLY A 284 -7.62 1.61 30.25
N PRO A 285 -7.95 2.20 31.41
CA PRO A 285 -8.40 1.42 32.57
C PRO A 285 -9.83 0.90 32.35
N THR A 286 -10.19 -0.22 32.96
CA THR A 286 -11.60 -0.64 33.03
C THR A 286 -12.36 0.30 33.97
N ALA A 287 -13.50 0.83 33.52
CA ALA A 287 -14.32 1.71 34.35
C ALA A 287 -14.95 0.94 35.53
N ALA A 288 -15.34 1.64 36.60
CA ALA A 288 -15.89 1.00 37.81
C ALA A 288 -17.18 0.19 37.56
N ASN A 289 -17.96 0.57 36.55
CA ASN A 289 -19.13 -0.15 36.05
C ASN A 289 -18.80 -1.38 35.19
N GLY A 290 -17.51 -1.70 34.99
CA GLY A 290 -17.06 -2.80 34.13
C GLY A 290 -17.02 -2.46 32.64
N ASN A 291 -17.33 -1.23 32.24
CA ASN A 291 -17.22 -0.83 30.83
C ASN A 291 -15.76 -0.85 30.40
N ASP A 292 -15.54 -1.46 29.24
CA ASP A 292 -14.28 -1.34 28.55
C ASP A 292 -14.11 0.09 28.03
N THR A 293 -12.97 0.69 28.33
CA THR A 293 -12.60 2.01 27.83
C THR A 293 -11.55 1.92 26.73
N ASN A 294 -11.07 0.71 26.42
CA ASN A 294 -10.22 0.40 25.30
C ASN A 294 -11.08 0.17 24.06
N PHE A 295 -10.79 0.85 22.95
CA PHE A 295 -11.59 0.71 21.73
C PHE A 295 -10.95 -0.14 20.65
N ASP A 296 -9.62 -0.27 20.67
CA ASP A 296 -8.87 -0.84 19.53
C ASP A 296 -8.39 -2.26 19.79
N HIS A 297 -8.11 -2.58 21.06
CA HIS A 297 -7.62 -3.89 21.46
C HIS A 297 -6.42 -4.39 20.64
N ILE A 298 -5.45 -3.50 20.34
CA ILE A 298 -4.26 -3.87 19.55
C ILE A 298 -3.49 -5.04 20.18
N GLU A 299 -3.56 -5.21 21.50
CA GLU A 299 -3.00 -6.37 22.19
C GLU A 299 -3.56 -7.71 21.67
N GLU A 300 -4.84 -7.78 21.31
CA GLU A 300 -5.48 -8.98 20.76
C GLU A 300 -4.98 -9.25 19.34
N VAL A 301 -4.76 -8.19 18.55
CA VAL A 301 -4.14 -8.31 17.22
C VAL A 301 -2.73 -8.88 17.37
N LEU A 302 -1.91 -8.33 18.26
CA LEU A 302 -0.55 -8.79 18.52
C LEU A 302 -0.51 -10.22 19.05
N GLU A 303 -1.45 -10.61 19.92
CA GLU A 303 -1.59 -11.98 20.40
C GLU A 303 -1.92 -12.95 19.26
N ARG A 304 -2.90 -12.61 18.41
CA ARG A 304 -3.29 -13.40 17.25
C ARG A 304 -2.13 -13.63 16.28
N ILE A 305 -1.29 -12.62 16.07
CA ILE A 305 -0.09 -12.71 15.21
C ILE A 305 1.18 -13.14 15.97
N ARG A 306 1.03 -13.59 17.23
CA ARG A 306 2.08 -14.17 18.07
C ARG A 306 3.29 -13.28 18.33
N ILE A 307 3.07 -11.97 18.45
CA ILE A 307 4.11 -11.01 18.80
C ILE A 307 4.21 -10.90 20.33
N PRO A 308 5.37 -11.20 20.96
CA PRO A 308 5.56 -11.02 22.39
C PRO A 308 5.42 -9.55 22.77
N HIS A 309 4.49 -9.25 23.67
CA HIS A 309 4.22 -7.89 24.11
C HIS A 309 3.85 -7.83 25.60
N GLN A 310 3.96 -6.64 26.17
CA GLN A 310 3.44 -6.33 27.50
C GLN A 310 2.29 -5.35 27.37
N VAL A 311 1.28 -5.49 28.22
CA VAL A 311 0.14 -4.57 28.29
C VAL A 311 0.20 -3.84 29.61
N VAL A 312 0.11 -2.51 29.57
CA VAL A 312 0.03 -1.67 30.76
C VAL A 312 -1.12 -0.69 30.66
N GLU A 313 -1.72 -0.39 31.80
CA GLU A 313 -2.69 0.69 31.89
C GLU A 313 -1.98 2.05 31.95
N LYS A 314 -2.62 3.09 31.42
CA LYS A 314 -2.13 4.48 31.47
C LYS A 314 -1.64 4.89 32.87
N GLY A 315 -2.39 4.53 33.92
CA GLY A 315 -2.05 4.88 35.30
C GLY A 315 -0.74 4.27 35.81
N GLU A 316 -0.27 3.16 35.22
CA GLU A 316 1.03 2.59 35.54
C GLU A 316 2.17 3.38 34.93
N LEU A 317 2.02 3.78 33.67
CA LEU A 317 3.00 4.61 32.97
C LEU A 317 3.19 5.98 33.66
N GLU A 318 2.14 6.49 34.29
CA GLU A 318 2.16 7.74 35.06
C GLU A 318 2.99 7.66 36.34
N LYS A 319 3.30 6.45 36.84
CA LYS A 319 4.15 6.30 38.02
C LYS A 319 5.58 6.78 37.69
N PRO A 320 6.20 7.64 38.52
CA PRO A 320 7.57 8.10 38.29
C PRO A 320 8.60 6.96 38.25
N SER A 321 8.31 5.84 38.93
CA SER A 321 9.15 4.65 38.96
C SER A 321 9.10 3.80 37.69
N TYR A 322 8.07 3.95 36.86
CA TYR A 322 7.91 3.15 35.64
C TYR A 322 8.90 3.61 34.57
N GLN A 323 9.82 2.74 34.18
CA GLN A 323 10.85 2.99 33.16
C GLN A 323 10.48 2.36 31.82
N LEU A 324 10.94 2.97 30.73
CA LEU A 324 10.77 2.47 29.35
C LEU A 324 12.07 1.86 28.80
N ASP A 325 12.96 1.42 29.69
CA ASP A 325 14.24 0.83 29.31
C ASP A 325 14.02 -0.52 28.64
N GLY A 326 14.68 -0.74 27.50
CA GLY A 326 14.51 -1.98 26.71
C GLY A 326 13.27 -2.00 25.81
N VAL A 327 12.35 -1.04 25.95
CA VAL A 327 11.17 -0.93 25.08
C VAL A 327 11.57 -0.30 23.74
N ALA A 328 11.35 -1.03 22.65
CA ALA A 328 11.67 -0.63 21.28
C ALA A 328 10.44 -0.04 20.55
N ALA A 329 9.25 -0.59 20.81
CA ALA A 329 7.99 -0.15 20.22
C ALA A 329 6.90 0.05 21.28
N ILE A 330 6.11 1.10 21.14
CA ILE A 330 4.94 1.40 21.97
C ILE A 330 3.74 1.59 21.06
N PHE A 331 2.67 0.85 21.35
CA PHE A 331 1.33 1.03 20.80
C PHE A 331 0.47 1.72 21.85
N VAL A 332 -0.23 2.78 21.48
CA VAL A 332 -1.20 3.44 22.36
C VAL A 332 -2.57 3.25 21.75
N ASN A 333 -3.41 2.47 22.43
CA ASN A 333 -4.78 2.28 22.00
C ASN A 333 -5.58 3.58 22.15
N CYS A 334 -6.49 3.82 21.23
CA CYS A 334 -7.59 4.74 21.39
C CYS A 334 -8.49 4.25 22.52
N THR A 335 -8.86 5.19 23.39
CA THR A 335 -9.59 4.91 24.62
C THR A 335 -10.56 6.04 24.92
N GLN A 336 -11.47 5.83 25.88
CA GLN A 336 -12.41 6.88 26.29
C GLN A 336 -11.70 8.05 27.01
N ILE A 337 -11.37 9.09 26.26
CA ILE A 337 -10.73 10.31 26.77
C ILE A 337 -11.72 11.41 27.14
N ASN A 338 -13.00 11.27 26.78
CA ASN A 338 -14.02 12.25 27.13
C ASN A 338 -14.69 11.92 28.46
N LYS A 339 -15.43 12.88 29.02
CA LYS A 339 -16.12 12.71 30.30
C LYS A 339 -17.33 11.78 30.14
N PHE A 340 -17.49 10.82 31.05
CA PHE A 340 -18.62 9.90 31.02
C PHE A 340 -19.04 9.42 32.40
N CYS A 341 -20.18 8.70 32.49
CA CYS A 341 -20.66 8.18 33.78
C CYS A 341 -19.96 6.86 34.15
N GLY A 342 -19.22 6.86 35.26
CA GLY A 342 -18.52 5.68 35.77
C GLY A 342 -19.38 4.68 36.53
N ASN A 343 -20.60 5.07 36.95
CA ASN A 343 -21.49 4.24 37.78
C ASN A 343 -22.50 3.40 36.99
N HIS A 344 -22.84 3.83 35.78
CA HIS A 344 -23.92 3.22 35.01
C HIS A 344 -23.44 2.86 33.62
N ASN A 345 -23.97 1.78 33.06
CA ASN A 345 -23.75 1.49 31.66
C ASN A 345 -24.31 2.64 30.82
N ILE A 346 -23.45 3.18 29.98
CA ILE A 346 -23.87 4.18 29.02
C ILE A 346 -24.57 3.40 27.92
N SER A 347 -25.89 3.54 27.80
CA SER A 347 -26.55 3.18 26.56
C SER A 347 -25.91 4.02 25.46
N LEU A 348 -25.23 3.37 24.49
CA LEU A 348 -24.76 4.03 23.28
C LEU A 348 -25.89 4.92 22.77
N GLY A 349 -25.62 6.22 22.69
CA GLY A 349 -26.63 7.18 22.26
C GLY A 349 -27.11 6.82 20.86
N TYR A 350 -28.42 6.91 20.63
CA TYR A 350 -29.01 6.83 19.30
C TYR A 350 -28.29 7.78 18.33
N VAL A 351 -28.21 7.35 17.05
CA VAL A 351 -27.64 8.00 15.86
C VAL A 351 -27.29 9.49 16.06
N GLY A 352 -26.01 9.79 16.31
CA GLY A 352 -25.49 11.16 16.23
C GLY A 352 -24.60 11.65 17.37
N ASN A 353 -24.35 10.89 18.43
CA ASN A 353 -23.32 11.25 19.43
C ASN A 353 -22.67 9.98 20.04
N ARG A 354 -21.37 9.78 19.81
CA ARG A 354 -20.60 8.61 20.32
C ARG A 354 -20.51 8.64 21.85
N MET A 355 -20.63 9.83 22.45
CA MET A 355 -20.85 10.01 23.88
C MET A 355 -22.33 9.80 24.23
N GLY A 356 -22.72 8.54 24.43
CA GLY A 356 -24.05 8.24 24.98
C GLY A 356 -24.30 9.03 26.28
N ARG A 357 -25.53 9.49 26.49
CA ARG A 357 -25.92 10.09 27.78
C ARG A 357 -26.29 8.98 28.75
N CYS A 358 -25.82 9.09 29.98
CA CYS A 358 -26.23 8.17 31.04
C CYS A 358 -27.72 8.33 31.33
N GLY A 359 -28.53 7.31 31.00
CA GLY A 359 -29.95 7.23 31.35
C GLY A 359 -30.24 6.69 32.75
N GLY A 360 -29.20 6.30 33.51
CA GLY A 360 -29.34 5.75 34.86
C GLY A 360 -29.83 6.77 35.90
N PRO A 361 -30.37 6.32 37.04
CA PRO A 361 -30.78 7.21 38.14
C PRO A 361 -29.56 7.87 38.80
N PRO A 362 -29.68 9.08 39.39
CA PRO A 362 -28.61 9.69 40.19
C PRO A 362 -28.20 8.82 41.40
N PRO A 363 -26.94 8.88 41.87
CA PRO A 363 -25.89 9.83 41.49
C PRO A 363 -25.02 9.38 40.30
N HIS A 364 -24.63 10.35 39.46
CA HIS A 364 -23.69 10.14 38.37
C HIS A 364 -22.27 10.49 38.81
N ASP A 365 -21.37 9.50 38.84
CA ASP A 365 -19.93 9.77 38.95
C ASP A 365 -19.37 10.09 37.56
N THR A 366 -18.79 11.27 37.37
CA THR A 366 -18.23 11.70 36.07
C THR A 366 -16.74 11.46 36.06
N VAL A 367 -16.30 10.49 35.27
CA VAL A 367 -14.90 10.08 35.15
C VAL A 367 -14.32 10.46 33.79
N GLN A 368 -13.00 10.56 33.72
CA GLN A 368 -12.24 10.85 32.50
C GLN A 368 -10.86 10.21 32.60
N PHE A 369 -10.44 9.48 31.56
CA PHE A 369 -9.19 8.71 31.53
C PHE A 369 -8.17 9.26 30.53
N LYS A 370 -7.90 10.57 30.62
CA LYS A 370 -6.82 11.22 29.87
C LYS A 370 -5.45 10.94 30.50
N MET A 371 -4.46 10.69 29.65
CA MET A 371 -3.07 10.55 30.02
C MET A 371 -2.55 11.86 30.65
N LYS A 372 -1.85 11.74 31.79
CA LYS A 372 -1.21 12.90 32.42
C LYS A 372 -0.03 13.43 31.62
N GLN A 373 0.25 14.73 31.81
CA GLN A 373 1.33 15.45 31.13
C GLN A 373 2.70 14.78 31.33
N GLU A 374 2.99 14.26 32.52
CA GLU A 374 4.26 13.62 32.84
C GLU A 374 4.48 12.32 32.04
N ALA A 375 3.40 11.57 31.79
CA ALA A 375 3.46 10.38 30.94
C ALA A 375 3.66 10.75 29.46
N ILE A 376 3.01 11.82 28.98
CA ILE A 376 3.22 12.36 27.63
C ILE A 376 4.68 12.76 27.44
N GLU A 377 5.27 13.51 28.37
CA GLU A 377 6.67 13.92 28.31
C GLU A 377 7.63 12.73 28.36
N LYS A 378 7.30 11.68 29.13
CA LYS A 378 8.06 10.43 29.19
C LYS A 378 8.06 9.75 27.81
N LEU A 379 6.91 9.65 27.15
CA LEU A 379 6.79 9.09 25.80
C LEU A 379 7.55 9.92 24.77
N VAL A 380 7.42 11.26 24.79
CA VAL A 380 8.15 12.15 23.88
C VAL A 380 9.67 11.94 24.00
N LYS A 381 10.20 11.95 25.23
CA LYS A 381 11.64 11.72 25.50
C LYS A 381 12.09 10.33 25.03
N TRP A 382 11.24 9.32 25.19
CA TRP A 382 11.53 7.96 24.74
C TRP A 382 11.58 7.87 23.20
N VAL A 383 10.63 8.47 22.49
CA VAL A 383 10.67 8.55 21.02
C VAL A 383 11.92 9.30 20.56
N GLU A 384 12.24 10.45 21.16
CA GLU A 384 13.45 11.22 20.80
C GLU A 384 14.75 10.41 20.92
N LYS A 385 14.81 9.47 21.88
CA LYS A 385 15.95 8.57 22.08
C LYS A 385 16.02 7.40 21.09
N GLY A 386 14.96 7.11 20.35
CA GLY A 386 14.94 6.04 19.36
C GLY A 386 13.68 5.17 19.34
N GLY A 387 12.73 5.42 20.24
CA GLY A 387 11.49 4.66 20.33
C GLY A 387 10.57 4.81 19.10
N TYR A 388 9.80 3.77 18.81
CA TYR A 388 8.82 3.74 17.74
C TYR A 388 7.40 3.77 18.33
N LEU A 389 6.69 4.86 18.09
CA LEU A 389 5.36 5.08 18.63
C LEU A 389 4.30 4.85 17.55
N PHE A 390 3.34 3.97 17.82
CA PHE A 390 2.14 3.74 17.01
C PHE A 390 0.91 4.24 17.77
N THR A 391 0.05 5.01 17.11
CA THR A 391 -1.15 5.57 17.73
C THR A 391 -2.35 5.62 16.78
N GLU A 392 -3.56 5.64 17.32
CA GLU A 392 -4.80 5.73 16.53
C GLU A 392 -5.77 6.81 17.00
N ASP A 393 -6.59 7.31 16.08
CA ASP A 393 -7.78 8.13 16.35
C ASP A 393 -7.60 9.21 17.45
N TRP A 394 -8.29 9.12 18.60
CA TRP A 394 -8.24 10.13 19.67
C TRP A 394 -6.90 10.26 20.37
N VAL A 395 -5.96 9.32 20.17
CA VAL A 395 -4.58 9.51 20.63
C VAL A 395 -3.92 10.71 19.91
N LEU A 396 -4.47 11.15 18.77
CA LEU A 396 -4.10 12.43 18.17
C LEU A 396 -4.30 13.59 19.15
N VAL A 397 -5.48 13.71 19.76
CA VAL A 397 -5.82 14.79 20.69
C VAL A 397 -5.17 14.57 22.06
N GLU A 398 -5.13 13.31 22.52
CA GLU A 398 -4.61 12.99 23.85
C GLU A 398 -3.08 13.10 23.95
N LEU A 399 -2.35 12.66 22.93
CA LEU A 399 -0.89 12.53 22.99
C LEU A 399 -0.20 13.37 21.92
N LEU A 400 -0.61 13.26 20.64
CA LEU A 400 0.16 13.86 19.55
C LEU A 400 0.06 15.38 19.50
N GLU A 401 -1.13 15.94 19.69
CA GLU A 401 -1.34 17.38 19.71
C GLU A 401 -0.63 18.03 20.92
N ILE A 402 -0.46 17.30 22.01
CA ILE A 402 0.22 17.82 23.21
C ILE A 402 1.74 17.66 23.08
N GLY A 403 2.22 16.43 22.81
CA GLY A 403 3.64 16.09 22.80
C GLY A 403 4.36 16.35 21.47
N PHE A 404 3.63 16.37 20.36
CA PHE A 404 4.17 16.42 19.00
C PHE A 404 3.50 17.50 18.13
N SER A 405 2.93 18.55 18.76
CA SER A 405 2.14 19.64 18.16
C SER A 405 2.80 20.39 17.00
N ARG A 406 4.14 20.32 16.91
CA ARG A 406 4.96 20.90 15.84
C ARG A 406 4.92 20.09 14.53
N TYR A 407 4.43 18.84 14.59
CA TYR A 407 4.31 17.93 13.46
C TYR A 407 2.87 17.81 12.99
N VAL A 408 1.94 17.55 13.91
CA VAL A 408 0.53 17.33 13.63
C VAL A 408 -0.33 17.86 14.79
N ARG A 409 -1.55 18.31 14.46
CA ARG A 409 -2.60 18.71 15.41
C ARG A 409 -3.93 18.13 14.98
N SER A 410 -4.91 18.09 15.89
CA SER A 410 -6.28 17.78 15.51
C SER A 410 -6.88 18.93 14.69
N GLY A 411 -7.50 18.57 13.57
CA GLY A 411 -8.39 19.44 12.82
C GLY A 411 -9.84 19.28 13.30
N SER A 412 -10.77 19.42 12.37
CA SER A 412 -12.21 19.34 12.65
C SER A 412 -12.61 17.90 13.04
N PRO A 413 -13.55 17.74 13.99
CA PRO A 413 -14.16 16.44 14.25
C PRO A 413 -14.95 15.98 13.03
N LEU A 414 -14.82 14.70 12.71
CA LEU A 414 -15.45 14.09 11.54
C LEU A 414 -16.80 13.47 11.88
N GLU A 415 -17.66 13.35 10.87
CA GLU A 415 -18.84 12.48 10.94
C GLU A 415 -18.44 11.05 10.57
N GLU A 416 -19.25 10.06 11.00
CA GLU A 416 -19.02 8.68 10.62
C GLU A 416 -19.13 8.53 9.10
N ALA A 417 -18.10 7.93 8.49
CA ALA A 417 -18.02 7.77 7.04
C ALA A 417 -17.20 6.54 6.67
N GLU A 418 -17.51 5.93 5.52
CA GLU A 418 -16.66 4.96 4.88
C GLU A 418 -16.03 5.61 3.65
N VAL A 419 -14.71 5.82 3.68
CA VAL A 419 -13.99 6.59 2.66
C VAL A 419 -13.06 5.71 1.86
N SER A 420 -12.97 5.93 0.55
CA SER A 420 -11.92 5.32 -0.28
C SER A 420 -10.54 5.81 0.16
N ILE A 421 -9.56 4.90 0.17
CA ILE A 421 -8.20 5.18 0.60
C ILE A 421 -7.17 4.69 -0.42
N HIS A 422 -6.16 5.52 -0.66
CA HIS A 422 -5.07 5.21 -1.56
C HIS A 422 -3.72 5.53 -0.90
N PRO A 423 -2.63 4.89 -1.33
CA PRO A 423 -1.32 5.36 -0.93
C PRO A 423 -1.13 6.78 -1.48
N GLU A 424 -0.54 7.66 -0.67
CA GLU A 424 -0.12 8.98 -1.15
C GLU A 424 0.81 8.79 -2.34
N ARG A 425 0.61 9.58 -3.40
CA ARG A 425 1.35 9.41 -4.66
C ARG A 425 2.86 9.40 -4.42
N GLY A 426 3.53 8.35 -4.89
CA GLY A 426 4.98 8.17 -4.76
C GLY A 426 5.43 7.64 -3.40
N MET A 427 4.53 7.46 -2.44
CA MET A 427 4.84 6.88 -1.12
C MET A 427 4.81 5.35 -1.13
N THR A 428 4.43 4.72 -2.23
CA THR A 428 4.41 3.26 -2.39
C THR A 428 5.77 2.59 -2.18
N ALA A 429 6.88 3.31 -2.37
CA ALA A 429 8.23 2.83 -2.04
C ALA A 429 8.54 2.84 -0.53
N HIS A 430 7.73 3.54 0.28
CA HIS A 430 7.95 3.67 1.70
C HIS A 430 7.81 2.30 2.38
N PRO A 431 8.74 1.89 3.27
CA PRO A 431 8.71 0.56 3.89
C PRO A 431 7.40 0.22 4.60
N MET A 432 6.72 1.21 5.18
CA MET A 432 5.43 1.02 5.86
C MET A 432 4.26 0.71 4.92
N LEU A 433 4.38 1.01 3.62
CA LEU A 433 3.33 0.74 2.61
C LEU A 433 3.61 -0.51 1.78
N ARG A 434 4.73 -1.19 2.00
CA ARG A 434 5.05 -2.42 1.25
C ARG A 434 3.96 -3.45 1.43
N GLY A 435 3.36 -3.82 0.30
CA GLY A 435 2.30 -4.83 0.22
C GLY A 435 1.05 -4.53 1.03
N VAL A 436 0.79 -3.25 1.35
CA VAL A 436 -0.46 -2.80 1.97
C VAL A 436 -1.60 -2.76 0.95
N PHE A 437 -1.36 -2.17 -0.23
CA PHE A 437 -2.35 -1.99 -1.30
C PHE A 437 -2.28 -3.06 -2.39
N ILE A 438 -1.98 -4.29 -1.99
CA ILE A 438 -1.91 -5.46 -2.88
C ILE A 438 -3.05 -6.41 -2.50
N ALA A 439 -3.74 -6.97 -3.51
CA ALA A 439 -4.81 -7.95 -3.30
C ALA A 439 -4.25 -9.17 -2.57
N PRO A 440 -5.09 -9.88 -1.79
CA PRO A 440 -4.70 -11.17 -1.28
C PRO A 440 -4.47 -12.06 -2.50
N VAL A 441 -3.25 -12.55 -2.61
CA VAL A 441 -2.96 -13.72 -3.42
C VAL A 441 -3.56 -14.86 -2.61
N ASP A 442 -4.71 -15.39 -3.04
CA ASP A 442 -5.11 -16.72 -2.57
C ASP A 442 -4.07 -17.69 -3.14
N LEU A 443 -3.02 -17.93 -2.36
CA LEU A 443 -1.89 -18.76 -2.73
C LEU A 443 -2.36 -20.17 -3.05
N ASP A 444 -3.46 -20.65 -2.44
CA ASP A 444 -3.97 -21.99 -2.64
C ASP A 444 -4.93 -22.09 -3.84
N ALA A 445 -5.72 -21.04 -4.14
CA ALA A 445 -6.47 -20.97 -5.40
C ALA A 445 -5.54 -20.74 -6.60
N LEU A 446 -4.53 -19.87 -6.49
CA LEU A 446 -3.51 -19.73 -7.53
C LEU A 446 -2.65 -20.99 -7.68
N ARG A 447 -2.40 -21.76 -6.61
CA ARG A 447 -1.75 -23.07 -6.72
C ARG A 447 -2.64 -24.10 -7.43
N ARG A 448 -3.95 -24.10 -7.15
CA ARG A 448 -4.91 -25.08 -7.70
C ARG A 448 -5.36 -24.78 -9.13
N GLU A 449 -5.55 -23.52 -9.51
CA GLU A 449 -6.03 -23.14 -10.85
C GLU A 449 -4.89 -22.87 -11.85
N ARG A 450 -3.75 -22.31 -11.40
CA ARG A 450 -2.66 -21.92 -12.32
C ARG A 450 -1.76 -23.08 -12.74
N TRP A 451 -1.58 -24.11 -11.92
CA TRP A 451 -0.68 -25.23 -12.26
C TRP A 451 -1.39 -26.42 -12.91
N ALA A 452 -2.70 -26.32 -13.15
CA ALA A 452 -3.47 -27.34 -13.86
C ALA A 452 -3.65 -27.03 -15.36
N GLY A 453 -3.23 -25.84 -15.84
CA GLY A 453 -3.47 -25.39 -17.21
C GLY A 453 -2.32 -24.60 -17.87
N TYR A 454 -1.14 -24.52 -17.23
CA TYR A 454 0.09 -24.20 -17.96
C TYR A 454 0.62 -25.53 -18.52
N ASP A 455 0.17 -25.89 -19.72
CA ASP A 455 0.85 -26.91 -20.52
C ASP A 455 2.22 -26.29 -20.94
N ASP A 456 3.29 -26.83 -20.35
CA ASP A 456 4.70 -26.40 -20.51
C ASP A 456 5.27 -26.67 -21.92
N ASP A 457 4.51 -27.33 -22.81
CA ASP A 457 5.06 -27.79 -24.10
C ASP A 457 5.44 -26.63 -25.05
N GLU A 458 4.90 -25.42 -24.89
CA GLU A 458 5.29 -24.23 -25.68
C GLU A 458 6.30 -23.29 -24.99
N ASP A 459 6.42 -23.34 -23.65
CA ASP A 459 7.25 -22.40 -22.87
C ASP A 459 8.72 -22.88 -22.72
N ASP A 460 8.98 -24.19 -22.78
CA ASP A 460 10.33 -24.77 -22.75
C ASP A 460 11.16 -24.38 -24.00
N GLU A 461 10.53 -24.18 -25.16
CA GLU A 461 11.22 -23.81 -26.41
C GLU A 461 11.75 -22.36 -26.40
N GLU A 462 11.04 -21.41 -25.77
CA GLU A 462 11.44 -19.98 -25.71
C GLU A 462 12.50 -19.71 -24.62
N ASP A 463 12.50 -20.51 -23.53
CA ASP A 463 13.51 -20.43 -22.46
C ASP A 463 14.81 -21.18 -22.83
N ASP A 464 14.79 -22.09 -23.81
CA ASP A 464 15.97 -22.77 -24.36
C ASP A 464 16.85 -21.82 -25.20
N GLU A 465 16.27 -20.80 -25.85
CA GLU A 465 16.99 -19.77 -26.61
C GLU A 465 17.44 -18.58 -25.72
N TYR A 466 17.10 -18.58 -24.42
CA TYR A 466 17.43 -17.50 -23.49
C TYR A 466 18.93 -17.41 -23.17
N ASP A 467 19.61 -16.43 -23.80
CA ASP A 467 20.97 -16.01 -23.43
C ASP A 467 20.93 -14.87 -22.38
N PRO A 468 21.42 -15.09 -21.14
CA PRO A 468 21.45 -14.06 -20.10
C PRO A 468 22.39 -12.88 -20.41
N THR A 469 23.30 -13.03 -21.38
CA THR A 469 24.25 -12.00 -21.82
C THR A 469 23.65 -11.02 -22.82
N VAL A 470 22.52 -11.38 -23.44
CA VAL A 470 21.80 -10.55 -24.41
C VAL A 470 20.69 -9.77 -23.68
N GLU A 471 20.58 -8.46 -23.95
CA GLU A 471 19.63 -7.56 -23.25
C GLU A 471 18.18 -7.80 -23.69
N ASP A 472 18.04 -8.03 -25.00
CA ASP A 472 16.83 -8.09 -25.80
C ASP A 472 17.05 -9.29 -26.73
N ASP A 473 16.16 -10.28 -26.75
CA ASP A 473 16.24 -11.50 -27.58
C ASP A 473 16.74 -11.14 -29.01
N PRO A 474 17.48 -11.97 -29.75
CA PRO A 474 17.77 -11.71 -31.17
C PRO A 474 16.56 -11.25 -32.02
N GLY A 475 15.32 -11.57 -31.62
CA GLY A 475 14.08 -11.00 -32.18
C GLY A 475 13.68 -9.58 -31.74
N ASP A 476 14.26 -9.02 -30.68
CA ASP A 476 13.94 -7.73 -30.02
C ASP A 476 14.90 -6.57 -30.40
N VAL A 477 15.82 -6.73 -31.35
CA VAL A 477 16.67 -5.61 -31.79
C VAL A 477 15.84 -4.61 -32.59
N ASP A 478 15.34 -3.59 -31.88
CA ASP A 478 14.80 -2.35 -32.46
C ASP A 478 15.89 -1.66 -33.29
N ARG A 479 15.94 -1.98 -34.59
CA ARG A 479 16.76 -1.28 -35.58
C ARG A 479 16.26 0.14 -35.85
N GLU A 480 15.12 0.54 -35.28
CA GLU A 480 14.48 1.84 -35.47
C GLU A 480 14.45 2.67 -34.20
N ARG A 481 15.61 2.79 -33.55
CA ARG A 481 15.88 3.93 -32.68
C ARG A 481 15.88 5.24 -33.50
N GLY A 482 14.70 5.79 -33.72
CA GLY A 482 14.46 7.09 -34.31
C GLY A 482 14.56 7.12 -35.84
N LYS A 483 13.47 6.76 -36.52
CA LYS A 483 13.02 7.34 -37.80
C LYS A 483 11.63 6.79 -38.11
N THR A 484 10.66 7.69 -38.31
CA THR A 484 9.38 7.35 -38.94
C THR A 484 9.63 6.95 -40.39
N ALA A 485 9.44 5.69 -40.77
CA ALA A 485 9.21 5.27 -42.16
C ALA A 485 8.54 3.90 -42.25
N VAL A 486 7.68 3.77 -43.26
CA VAL A 486 6.80 2.64 -43.58
C VAL A 486 7.60 1.54 -44.29
N GLY A 487 7.34 0.26 -44.02
CA GLY A 487 7.87 -0.85 -44.82
C GLY A 487 7.30 -2.21 -44.43
N ASP A 488 6.67 -2.87 -45.39
CA ASP A 488 5.87 -4.10 -45.30
C ASP A 488 6.66 -5.34 -44.86
N GLY A 489 6.04 -6.14 -43.98
CA GLY A 489 6.51 -7.46 -43.58
C GLY A 489 5.39 -8.23 -42.88
N GLU A 490 4.60 -8.96 -43.68
CA GLU A 490 3.55 -9.86 -43.19
C GLU A 490 4.15 -11.06 -42.45
N ALA A 491 3.92 -11.14 -41.14
CA ALA A 491 3.87 -12.39 -40.41
C ALA A 491 2.62 -12.34 -39.53
N ALA A 492 1.53 -12.91 -40.03
CA ALA A 492 0.28 -13.04 -39.31
C ALA A 492 0.48 -14.05 -38.17
N ILE A 493 0.64 -13.55 -36.95
CA ILE A 493 0.48 -14.34 -35.73
C ILE A 493 -1.04 -14.43 -35.51
N GLU A 494 -1.59 -15.62 -35.67
CA GLU A 494 -2.99 -15.89 -35.35
C GLU A 494 -3.24 -15.55 -33.86
N PRO A 495 -4.28 -14.76 -33.53
CA PRO A 495 -4.58 -14.40 -32.15
C PRO A 495 -5.09 -15.64 -31.42
N SER A 496 -4.19 -16.36 -30.73
CA SER A 496 -4.58 -17.37 -29.76
C SER A 496 -5.46 -16.74 -28.69
N GLU A 497 -6.45 -17.48 -28.21
CA GLU A 497 -7.51 -17.01 -27.32
C GLU A 497 -6.92 -16.46 -26.00
N ILE A 498 -6.64 -15.16 -25.98
CA ILE A 498 -6.07 -14.44 -24.83
C ILE A 498 -7.09 -14.44 -23.70
N GLU A 499 -6.89 -15.32 -22.71
CA GLU A 499 -7.65 -15.31 -21.46
C GLU A 499 -7.51 -13.96 -20.74
N ASP A 500 -8.65 -13.50 -20.19
CA ASP A 500 -8.90 -12.14 -19.71
C ASP A 500 -7.79 -11.64 -18.76
N PRO A 501 -7.15 -10.48 -19.00
CA PRO A 501 -6.27 -9.90 -17.99
C PRO A 501 -7.08 -9.69 -16.71
N ASP A 502 -6.70 -10.41 -15.65
CA ASP A 502 -7.32 -10.37 -14.32
C ASP A 502 -7.08 -8.98 -13.66
N ILE A 503 -7.68 -7.92 -14.23
CA ILE A 503 -7.67 -6.54 -13.73
C ILE A 503 -8.69 -6.50 -12.59
N ARG A 504 -8.33 -7.06 -11.44
CA ARG A 504 -9.15 -6.92 -10.22
C ARG A 504 -8.90 -5.56 -9.58
N LEU A 505 -9.90 -4.70 -9.70
CA LEU A 505 -10.01 -3.43 -9.00
C LEU A 505 -10.20 -3.70 -7.51
N ILE A 506 -9.20 -3.34 -6.70
CA ILE A 506 -9.35 -3.39 -5.26
C ILE A 506 -9.72 -1.99 -4.80
N ASP A 507 -10.99 -1.80 -4.49
CA ASP A 507 -11.49 -0.59 -3.85
C ASP A 507 -11.26 -0.71 -2.34
N HIS A 508 -10.15 -0.14 -1.87
CA HIS A 508 -9.84 -0.12 -0.44
C HIS A 508 -10.61 1.01 0.23
N ARG A 509 -11.38 0.69 1.28
CA ARG A 509 -12.19 1.66 2.01
C ARG A 509 -11.99 1.53 3.50
N TRP A 510 -11.76 2.65 4.19
CA TRP A 510 -11.64 2.64 5.64
C TRP A 510 -12.85 3.29 6.29
N LYS A 511 -13.29 2.65 7.37
CA LYS A 511 -14.31 3.23 8.24
C LYS A 511 -13.66 4.29 9.13
N ILE A 512 -14.19 5.51 9.09
CA ILE A 512 -13.84 6.60 9.98
C ILE A 512 -14.98 6.78 10.97
N ASP A 513 -14.65 6.69 12.25
CA ASP A 513 -15.66 6.80 13.31
C ASP A 513 -16.09 8.26 13.49
N LYS A 514 -17.32 8.43 13.98
CA LYS A 514 -17.81 9.75 14.38
C LYS A 514 -16.88 10.33 15.46
N GLU A 515 -16.60 11.63 15.34
CA GLU A 515 -15.74 12.42 16.23
C GLU A 515 -14.24 12.08 16.13
N SER A 516 -13.83 11.27 15.15
CA SER A 516 -12.41 11.15 14.80
C SER A 516 -11.86 12.51 14.36
N PRO A 517 -10.70 12.95 14.89
CA PRO A 517 -10.15 14.26 14.60
C PRO A 517 -9.38 14.22 13.28
N SER A 518 -9.73 15.09 12.32
CA SER A 518 -8.96 15.15 11.07
C SER A 518 -7.49 15.52 11.31
N LEU A 519 -6.60 15.11 10.41
CA LEU A 519 -5.15 15.29 10.59
C LEU A 519 -4.69 16.64 10.03
N SER A 520 -4.44 17.63 10.89
CA SER A 520 -3.87 18.91 10.45
C SER A 520 -2.35 18.90 10.52
N ILE A 521 -1.70 18.79 9.37
CA ILE A 521 -0.24 18.63 9.25
C ILE A 521 0.47 19.98 9.41
N GLN A 522 1.40 20.05 10.35
CA GLN A 522 2.12 21.28 10.72
C GLN A 522 3.57 21.32 10.19
N SER A 523 4.12 20.17 9.75
CA SER A 523 5.52 20.06 9.37
C SER A 523 5.71 19.31 8.05
N LYS A 524 6.62 19.79 7.21
CA LYS A 524 7.11 19.08 6.02
C LYS A 524 7.85 17.77 6.34
N LYS A 525 8.20 17.53 7.60
CA LYS A 525 8.77 16.25 8.05
C LYS A 525 7.71 15.15 8.18
N VAL A 526 6.43 15.51 8.21
CA VAL A 526 5.33 14.55 8.18
C VAL A 526 5.17 14.04 6.76
N GLN A 527 5.21 12.72 6.65
CA GLN A 527 4.96 11.99 5.42
C GLN A 527 3.54 11.44 5.52
N VAL A 528 2.67 11.84 4.60
CA VAL A 528 1.37 11.19 4.43
C VAL A 528 1.64 9.85 3.75
N LEU A 529 1.16 8.77 4.36
CA LEU A 529 1.30 7.42 3.81
C LEU A 529 0.03 7.03 3.05
N VAL A 530 -1.12 7.32 3.64
CA VAL A 530 -2.43 7.00 3.08
C VAL A 530 -3.27 8.27 3.04
N GLU A 531 -3.89 8.53 1.90
CA GLU A 531 -4.77 9.67 1.65
C GLU A 531 -6.16 9.23 1.17
N SER A 532 -7.12 10.14 1.30
CA SER A 532 -8.48 9.99 0.80
C SER A 532 -8.98 11.30 0.19
N GLU A 533 -9.31 11.28 -1.11
CA GLU A 533 -9.91 12.42 -1.81
C GLU A 533 -11.33 12.71 -1.26
N GLN A 534 -12.07 11.67 -0.88
CA GLN A 534 -13.39 11.80 -0.27
C GLN A 534 -13.31 12.53 1.07
N LEU A 535 -12.35 12.16 1.92
CA LEU A 535 -12.14 12.85 3.20
C LEU A 535 -11.74 14.32 2.99
N ARG A 536 -10.88 14.59 2.00
CA ARG A 536 -10.48 15.95 1.62
C ARG A 536 -11.66 16.82 1.19
N LYS A 537 -12.64 16.25 0.46
CA LYS A 537 -13.88 16.94 0.09
C LYS A 537 -14.77 17.22 1.31
N ILE A 538 -14.76 16.35 2.31
CA ILE A 538 -15.58 16.48 3.52
C ILE A 538 -15.04 17.55 4.47
N CYS A 539 -13.72 17.53 4.77
CA CYS A 539 -13.16 18.36 5.83
C CYS A 539 -11.96 19.24 5.41
N GLY A 540 -11.54 19.21 4.15
CA GLY A 540 -10.38 19.95 3.63
C GLY A 540 -9.03 19.25 3.84
N GLU A 541 -8.97 18.26 4.74
CA GLU A 541 -7.78 17.44 5.01
C GLU A 541 -7.99 16.03 4.43
N GLY A 542 -6.99 15.49 3.72
CA GLY A 542 -7.10 14.17 3.09
C GLY A 542 -6.28 13.06 3.73
N ALA A 543 -5.42 13.36 4.70
CA ALA A 543 -4.52 12.38 5.28
C ALA A 543 -5.27 11.42 6.21
N VAL A 544 -5.01 10.12 6.06
CA VAL A 544 -5.62 9.04 6.85
C VAL A 544 -4.59 8.26 7.65
N ALA A 545 -3.36 8.11 7.14
CA ALA A 545 -2.23 7.59 7.90
C ALA A 545 -0.99 8.43 7.64
N ILE A 546 -0.24 8.76 8.69
CA ILE A 546 0.95 9.60 8.62
C ILE A 546 2.12 9.02 9.42
N THR A 547 3.34 9.31 9.00
CA THR A 547 4.54 9.03 9.80
C THR A 547 5.50 10.21 9.83
N PHE A 548 6.25 10.36 10.91
CA PHE A 548 7.30 11.37 11.00
C PHE A 548 8.45 10.95 11.93
N PRO A 549 9.69 11.36 11.63
CA PRO A 549 10.82 11.14 12.51
C PRO A 549 10.87 12.18 13.65
N VAL A 550 11.22 11.72 14.85
CA VAL A 550 11.41 12.57 16.02
C VAL A 550 12.70 12.19 16.73
N GLY A 551 13.70 13.09 16.70
CA GLY A 551 15.04 12.78 17.19
C GLY A 551 15.59 11.55 16.46
N ARG A 552 15.90 10.50 17.22
CA ARG A 552 16.26 9.21 16.65
C ARG A 552 15.05 8.32 16.39
N GLY A 553 13.89 8.51 17.00
CA GLY A 553 12.72 7.63 16.85
C GLY A 553 11.78 8.02 15.72
N ARG A 554 10.60 7.40 15.72
CA ARG A 554 9.56 7.60 14.70
C ARG A 554 8.17 7.46 15.31
N VAL A 555 7.23 8.24 14.78
CA VAL A 555 5.80 8.13 15.10
C VAL A 555 5.06 7.69 13.84
N LEU A 556 4.09 6.79 14.00
CA LEU A 556 3.10 6.39 13.01
C LEU A 556 1.71 6.60 13.64
N HIS A 557 0.83 7.28 12.91
CA HIS A 557 -0.53 7.54 13.36
C HIS A 557 -1.53 7.17 12.26
N VAL A 558 -2.60 6.49 12.65
CA VAL A 558 -3.70 6.08 11.77
C VAL A 558 -5.01 6.67 12.29
N LEU A 559 -5.80 7.24 11.39
CA LEU A 559 -7.08 7.88 11.73
C LEU A 559 -8.20 6.88 12.04
N SER A 560 -8.13 5.70 11.43
CA SER A 560 -9.09 4.61 11.62
C SER A 560 -8.69 3.69 12.78
N HIS A 561 -9.53 2.71 13.10
CA HIS A 561 -9.36 1.76 14.19
C HIS A 561 -9.16 0.32 13.67
N PHE A 562 -8.32 -0.46 14.35
CA PHE A 562 -8.29 -1.92 14.19
C PHE A 562 -9.62 -2.58 14.55
N GLY A 563 -9.95 -3.68 13.86
CA GLY A 563 -11.13 -4.51 14.15
C GLY A 563 -12.48 -3.89 13.78
N LYS A 564 -12.50 -2.71 13.17
CA LYS A 564 -13.72 -1.98 12.78
C LYS A 564 -13.91 -1.86 11.27
N GLN A 565 -13.08 -2.51 10.46
CA GLN A 565 -13.20 -2.41 9.02
C GLN A 565 -14.38 -3.23 8.49
N SER A 566 -15.00 -2.74 7.42
CA SER A 566 -16.19 -3.33 6.79
C SER A 566 -15.90 -4.63 6.03
N SER A 567 -14.63 -4.91 5.73
CA SER A 567 -14.21 -6.11 5.00
C SER A 567 -12.86 -6.62 5.50
N SER A 568 -12.62 -7.93 5.29
CA SER A 568 -11.30 -8.56 5.50
C SER A 568 -10.19 -7.87 4.74
N ASP A 569 -10.53 -7.26 3.61
CA ASP A 569 -9.58 -6.63 2.71
C ASP A 569 -9.06 -5.33 3.28
N ASN A 570 -9.97 -4.55 3.86
CA ASN A 570 -9.68 -3.31 4.55
C ASN A 570 -8.98 -3.59 5.88
N GLU A 571 -9.39 -4.61 6.63
CA GLU A 571 -8.71 -5.01 7.87
C GLU A 571 -7.26 -5.43 7.61
N ALA A 572 -6.99 -6.18 6.54
CA ALA A 572 -5.64 -6.58 6.22
C ALA A 572 -4.72 -5.43 5.81
N THR A 573 -5.27 -4.34 5.24
CA THR A 573 -4.44 -3.16 4.91
C THR A 573 -3.89 -2.49 6.16
N ILE A 574 -4.70 -2.31 7.22
CA ILE A 574 -4.25 -1.70 8.47
C ILE A 574 -3.33 -2.66 9.25
N GLU A 575 -3.62 -3.97 9.26
CA GLU A 575 -2.74 -4.99 9.84
C GLU A 575 -1.35 -5.02 9.20
N ASN A 576 -1.28 -4.95 7.86
CA ASN A 576 0.01 -4.93 7.16
C ASN A 576 0.84 -3.68 7.47
N ILE A 577 0.20 -2.53 7.72
CA ILE A 577 0.90 -1.33 8.18
C ILE A 577 1.53 -1.57 9.56
N LEU A 578 0.81 -2.21 10.49
CA LEU A 578 1.32 -2.57 11.81
C LEU A 578 2.49 -3.56 11.72
N VAL A 579 2.36 -4.59 10.88
CA VAL A 579 3.46 -5.56 10.65
C VAL A 579 4.68 -4.85 10.08
N ASN A 580 4.50 -3.99 9.07
CA ASN A 580 5.60 -3.24 8.49
C ASN A 580 6.26 -2.30 9.51
N PHE A 581 5.49 -1.73 10.43
CA PHE A 581 6.02 -0.93 11.54
C PHE A 581 6.91 -1.76 12.47
N LEU A 582 6.47 -2.96 12.87
CA LEU A 582 7.27 -3.88 13.70
C LEU A 582 8.53 -4.38 12.97
N LEU A 583 8.44 -4.65 11.68
CA LEU A 583 9.61 -5.00 10.86
C LEU A 583 10.65 -3.87 10.87
N GLN A 584 10.21 -2.60 10.76
CA GLN A 584 11.11 -1.45 10.87
C GLN A 584 11.78 -1.36 12.26
N VAL A 585 11.04 -1.68 13.33
CA VAL A 585 11.59 -1.74 14.70
C VAL A 585 12.69 -2.79 14.78
N ARG A 586 12.42 -4.01 14.30
CA ARG A 586 13.38 -5.13 14.31
C ARG A 586 14.62 -4.84 13.48
N ILE A 587 14.46 -4.39 12.23
CA ILE A 587 15.58 -4.06 11.32
C ILE A 587 16.53 -3.07 11.98
N ARG A 588 15.98 -2.06 12.63
CA ARG A 588 16.78 -1.08 13.37
C ARG A 588 17.48 -1.71 14.58
N ALA A 589 16.78 -2.49 15.39
CA ALA A 589 17.37 -3.15 16.55
C ALA A 589 18.56 -4.05 16.15
N SER A 590 18.43 -4.76 15.03
CA SER A 590 19.50 -5.59 14.47
C SER A 590 20.68 -4.78 13.90
N GLY A 591 20.41 -3.63 13.27
CA GLY A 591 21.45 -2.74 12.73
C GLY A 591 22.22 -1.92 13.77
N THR A 592 21.89 -2.05 15.07
CA THR A 592 22.59 -1.37 16.17
C THR A 592 23.58 -2.29 16.91
N ARG A 593 23.81 -3.51 16.41
CA ARG A 593 24.78 -4.47 16.97
C ARG A 593 26.13 -4.38 16.28
#